data_AF-A0A9E3AF18-F1
#
_entry.id   AF-A0A9E3AF18-F1
#
_cell.length_a   1.000
_cell.length_b   1.000
_cell.length_c   1.000
_cell.angle_alpha   90.00
_cell.angle_beta   90.00
_cell.angle_gamma   90.00
#
_symmetry.space_group_name_H-M   'P 1'
#
loop_
_entity.id
_entity.type
_entity.pdbx_description
1 polymer ?
#
loop_
_entity_poly.entity_id
_entity_poly.type
_entity_poly.pdbx_seq_one_letter_code
_entity_poly.pdbx_strand_id
1 'polypeptide(L)'
;MMDAPAPFEFVEVDLVVSERNRLMTERRRNGETLDILAHAFGITRERVRQIVLNVERQDARARELEKADRLLAQPNPLHMRPRLREMVIKLVGKADFTPDDVDALGFTESTFYAIPYFRRVDWIELVQWMARAGKSPIPFRALGRPESYGQGPGSRPARGQT
;
A
#
# COMPACT_ATOMS: atom_id res chain seq x y z
N MET A 1 -41.92 -17.45 7.89
CA MET A 1 -41.47 -16.56 6.81
C MET A 1 -40.81 -15.38 7.48
N MET A 2 -39.48 -15.35 7.53
CA MET A 2 -38.74 -14.16 7.98
C MET A 2 -38.45 -13.32 6.75
N ASP A 3 -38.93 -12.09 6.77
CA ASP A 3 -38.64 -11.06 5.78
C ASP A 3 -37.15 -10.71 5.89
N ALA A 4 -36.42 -10.83 4.78
CA ALA A 4 -35.02 -10.46 4.75
C ALA A 4 -34.92 -8.93 4.62
N PRO A 5 -34.14 -8.22 5.46
CA PRO A 5 -33.94 -6.80 5.29
C PRO A 5 -33.24 -6.53 3.95
N ALA A 6 -33.82 -5.60 3.17
CA ALA A 6 -33.32 -5.20 1.86
C ALA A 6 -31.84 -4.75 1.90
N PRO A 7 -31.06 -5.00 0.82
CA PRO A 7 -29.67 -4.60 0.75
C PRO A 7 -29.55 -3.08 0.60
N PHE A 8 -29.20 -2.41 1.68
CA PHE A 8 -28.35 -1.22 1.77
C PHE A 8 -28.23 -0.34 0.49
N GLU A 9 -29.01 0.75 0.45
CA GLU A 9 -28.97 1.90 -0.48
C GLU A 9 -27.64 2.71 -0.48
N PHE A 10 -26.49 2.07 -0.28
CA PHE A 10 -25.20 2.75 -0.14
C PHE A 10 -24.55 3.16 -1.48
N VAL A 11 -25.07 2.67 -2.61
CA VAL A 11 -24.42 2.85 -3.92
C VAL A 11 -24.82 4.17 -4.58
N GLU A 12 -26.07 4.61 -4.44
CA GLU A 12 -26.61 5.73 -5.21
C GLU A 12 -26.08 7.08 -4.71
N VAL A 13 -25.97 7.26 -3.39
CA VAL A 13 -25.48 8.51 -2.78
C VAL A 13 -23.99 8.74 -3.09
N ASP A 14 -23.17 7.69 -3.02
CA ASP A 14 -21.72 7.80 -3.26
C ASP A 14 -21.37 8.05 -4.73
N LEU A 15 -22.16 7.47 -5.65
CA LEU A 15 -22.05 7.75 -7.09
C LEU A 15 -22.39 9.22 -7.39
N VAL A 16 -23.49 9.74 -6.83
CA VAL A 16 -23.91 11.14 -7.00
C VAL A 16 -22.87 12.11 -6.43
N VAL A 17 -22.27 11.79 -5.28
CA VAL A 17 -21.20 12.61 -4.69
C VAL A 17 -19.95 12.60 -5.57
N SER A 18 -19.57 11.44 -6.11
CA SER A 18 -18.40 11.28 -6.98
C SER A 18 -18.57 12.03 -8.30
N GLU A 19 -19.74 11.94 -8.92
CA GLU A 19 -20.09 12.68 -10.13
C GLU A 19 -20.10 14.19 -9.90
N ARG A 20 -20.73 14.65 -8.80
CA ARG A 20 -20.71 16.06 -8.41
C ARG A 20 -19.30 16.59 -8.24
N ASN A 21 -18.42 15.82 -7.59
CA ASN A 21 -17.03 16.21 -7.36
C ASN A 21 -16.22 16.26 -8.67
N ARG A 22 -16.47 15.34 -9.61
CA ARG A 22 -15.89 15.36 -10.96
C ARG A 22 -16.34 16.59 -11.74
N LEU A 23 -17.65 16.86 -11.77
CA LEU A 23 -18.20 18.04 -12.44
C LEU A 23 -17.63 19.35 -11.89
N MET A 24 -17.49 19.45 -10.57
CA MET A 24 -16.85 20.61 -9.92
C MET A 24 -15.40 20.81 -10.36
N THR A 25 -14.65 19.70 -10.49
CA THR A 25 -13.26 19.72 -10.94
C THR A 25 -13.15 20.08 -12.43
N GLU A 26 -14.06 19.59 -13.27
CA GLU A 26 -14.13 19.93 -14.69
C GLU A 26 -14.43 21.43 -14.90
N ARG A 27 -15.44 21.96 -14.21
CA ARG A 27 -15.76 23.39 -14.24
C ARG A 27 -14.59 24.25 -13.76
N ARG A 28 -13.84 23.79 -12.75
CA ARG A 28 -12.61 24.45 -12.31
C ARG A 28 -11.53 24.46 -13.40
N ARG A 29 -11.35 23.36 -14.12
CA ARG A 29 -10.41 23.25 -15.27
C ARG A 29 -10.80 24.16 -16.43
N ASN A 30 -12.11 24.39 -16.62
CA ASN A 30 -12.64 25.33 -17.62
C ASN A 30 -12.52 26.81 -17.21
N GLY A 31 -11.88 27.10 -16.08
CA GLY A 31 -11.55 28.46 -15.66
C GLY A 31 -12.48 29.08 -14.62
N GLU A 32 -13.51 28.37 -14.16
CA GLU A 32 -14.38 28.89 -13.10
C GLU A 32 -13.63 29.08 -11.77
N THR A 33 -13.95 30.16 -11.05
CA THR A 33 -13.33 30.47 -9.76
C THR A 33 -13.94 29.62 -8.64
N LEU A 34 -13.19 29.44 -7.55
CA LEU A 34 -13.67 28.68 -6.40
C LEU A 34 -14.95 29.27 -5.78
N ASP A 35 -15.11 30.59 -5.86
CA ASP A 35 -16.28 31.31 -5.36
C ASP A 35 -17.54 31.04 -6.19
N ILE A 36 -17.41 31.00 -7.53
CA ILE A 36 -18.51 30.62 -8.42
C ILE A 36 -18.93 29.17 -8.16
N LEU A 37 -17.95 28.27 -8.00
CA LEU A 37 -18.21 26.87 -7.70
C LEU A 37 -18.85 26.69 -6.31
N ALA A 38 -18.40 27.44 -5.31
CA ALA A 38 -18.96 27.40 -3.97
C ALA A 38 -20.46 27.76 -3.99
N HIS A 39 -20.81 28.83 -4.69
CA HIS A 39 -22.20 29.24 -4.89
C HIS A 39 -23.00 28.21 -5.69
N ALA A 40 -22.47 27.73 -6.83
CA ALA A 40 -23.17 26.80 -7.71
C ALA A 40 -23.48 25.44 -7.07
N PHE A 41 -22.59 24.96 -6.18
CA PHE A 41 -22.73 23.67 -5.52
C PHE A 41 -23.21 23.77 -4.06
N GLY A 42 -23.52 24.98 -3.57
CA GLY A 42 -24.05 25.20 -2.22
C GLY A 42 -23.10 24.79 -1.09
N ILE A 43 -21.78 24.89 -1.31
CA ILE A 43 -20.76 24.49 -0.32
C ILE A 43 -19.73 25.60 -0.12
N THR A 44 -18.92 25.49 0.93
CA THR A 44 -17.88 26.50 1.21
C THR A 44 -16.76 26.45 0.17
N ARG A 45 -16.14 27.62 -0.08
CA ARG A 45 -14.96 27.76 -0.94
C ARG A 45 -13.83 26.81 -0.56
N GLU A 46 -13.59 26.63 0.73
CA GLU A 46 -12.56 25.70 1.22
C GLU A 46 -12.92 24.24 0.94
N ARG A 47 -14.21 23.88 1.04
CA ARG A 47 -14.66 22.53 0.69
C ARG A 47 -14.50 22.26 -0.80
N VAL A 48 -14.81 23.22 -1.68
CA VAL A 48 -14.53 23.14 -3.12
C VAL A 48 -13.04 22.88 -3.36
N ARG A 49 -12.18 23.67 -2.73
CA ARG A 49 -10.72 23.53 -2.86
C ARG A 49 -10.26 22.12 -2.49
N GLN A 50 -10.71 21.59 -1.36
CA GLN A 50 -10.36 20.24 -0.92
C GLN A 50 -10.84 19.16 -1.91
N ILE A 51 -12.07 19.31 -2.42
CA ILE A 51 -12.64 18.37 -3.39
C ILE A 51 -11.81 18.36 -4.67
N VAL A 52 -11.56 19.53 -5.26
CA VAL A 52 -10.76 19.66 -6.49
C VAL A 52 -9.38 19.03 -6.30
N LEU A 53 -8.67 19.39 -5.22
CA LEU A 53 -7.34 18.83 -4.94
C LEU A 53 -7.35 17.31 -4.79
N ASN A 54 -8.39 16.75 -4.15
CA ASN A 54 -8.50 15.31 -3.98
C ASN A 54 -8.80 14.60 -5.30
N VAL A 55 -9.71 15.13 -6.12
CA VAL A 55 -10.04 14.56 -7.44
C VAL A 55 -8.83 14.64 -8.37
N GLU A 56 -8.13 15.77 -8.42
CA GLU A 56 -6.91 15.92 -9.22
C GLU A 56 -5.81 14.95 -8.78
N ARG A 57 -5.66 14.73 -7.46
CA ARG A 57 -4.73 13.73 -6.93
C ARG A 57 -5.13 12.31 -7.34
N GLN A 58 -6.42 11.99 -7.32
CA GLN A 58 -6.93 10.69 -7.76
C GLN A 58 -6.70 10.47 -9.26
N ASP A 59 -7.01 11.47 -10.08
CA ASP A 59 -6.77 11.44 -11.54
C ASP A 59 -5.28 11.25 -11.85
N ALA A 60 -4.41 12.00 -11.17
CA ALA A 60 -2.97 11.86 -11.32
C ALA A 60 -2.49 10.45 -10.94
N ARG A 61 -3.02 9.89 -9.84
CA ARG A 61 -2.71 8.53 -9.42
C ARG A 61 -3.22 7.49 -10.42
N ALA A 62 -4.42 7.66 -10.96
CA ALA A 62 -4.97 6.76 -11.98
C ALA A 62 -4.10 6.75 -13.25
N ARG A 63 -3.66 7.91 -13.72
CA ARG A 63 -2.74 8.02 -14.85
C ARG A 63 -1.37 7.40 -14.56
N GLU A 64 -0.87 7.54 -13.33
CA GLU A 64 0.40 6.89 -12.92
C GLU A 64 0.28 5.36 -12.92
N LEU A 65 -0.85 4.83 -12.43
CA LEU A 65 -1.13 3.39 -12.44
C LEU A 65 -1.32 2.87 -13.86
N GLU A 66 -2.01 3.60 -14.74
CA GLU A 66 -2.12 3.24 -16.15
C GLU A 66 -0.74 3.18 -16.84
N LYS A 67 0.15 4.14 -16.52
CA LYS A 67 1.54 4.08 -16.99
C LYS A 67 2.27 2.86 -16.43
N ALA A 68 2.05 2.53 -15.16
CA ALA A 68 2.64 1.37 -14.49
C ALA A 68 2.21 0.05 -15.16
N ASP A 69 0.94 -0.08 -15.51
CA ASP A 69 0.39 -1.28 -16.16
C ASP A 69 0.98 -1.50 -17.57
N ARG A 70 1.43 -0.44 -18.24
CA ARG A 70 2.07 -0.51 -19.56
C ARG A 70 3.55 -0.89 -19.50
N LEU A 71 4.17 -0.91 -18.31
CA LEU A 71 5.58 -1.29 -18.18
C LEU A 71 5.73 -2.82 -18.28
N LEU A 72 6.73 -3.26 -19.05
CA LEU A 72 7.05 -4.68 -19.23
C LEU A 72 7.58 -5.33 -17.95
N ALA A 73 8.36 -4.59 -17.16
CA ALA A 73 8.90 -5.09 -15.89
C ALA A 73 7.83 -5.01 -14.80
N GLN A 74 7.37 -6.17 -14.32
CA GLN A 74 6.38 -6.29 -13.25
C GLN A 74 6.88 -7.19 -12.11
N PRO A 75 6.53 -6.89 -10.85
CA PRO A 75 5.88 -5.66 -10.41
C PRO A 75 6.87 -4.48 -10.37
N ASN A 76 6.42 -3.30 -10.82
CA ASN A 76 7.22 -2.07 -10.76
C ASN A 76 6.82 -1.19 -9.54
N PRO A 77 7.71 -0.29 -9.07
CA PRO A 77 7.45 0.56 -7.90
C PRO A 77 6.26 1.52 -8.02
N LEU A 78 5.77 1.83 -9.23
CA LEU A 78 4.65 2.76 -9.41
C LEU A 78 3.33 2.21 -8.87
N HIS A 79 3.20 0.89 -8.72
CA HIS A 79 2.03 0.29 -8.09
C HIS A 79 1.91 0.59 -6.59
N MET A 80 2.99 0.99 -5.91
CA MET A 80 2.95 1.44 -4.52
C MET A 80 2.55 2.91 -4.40
N ARG A 81 1.95 3.28 -3.26
CA ARG A 81 1.68 4.66 -2.88
C ARG A 81 2.98 5.46 -2.88
N PRO A 82 2.97 6.71 -3.37
CA PRO A 82 4.19 7.52 -3.48
C PRO A 82 5.00 7.61 -2.18
N ARG A 83 4.32 7.74 -1.03
CA ARG A 83 4.99 7.78 0.28
C ARG A 83 5.79 6.49 0.58
N LEU A 84 5.18 5.32 0.38
CA LEU A 84 5.86 4.04 0.63
C LEU A 84 7.02 3.88 -0.36
N ARG A 85 6.79 4.20 -1.63
CA ARG A 85 7.84 4.20 -2.66
C ARG A 85 9.04 5.04 -2.22
N GLU A 86 8.85 6.29 -1.81
CA GLU A 86 9.94 7.15 -1.34
C GLU A 86 10.69 6.59 -0.12
N MET A 87 9.99 5.93 0.81
CA MET A 87 10.62 5.27 1.95
C MET A 87 11.51 4.11 1.51
N VAL A 88 11.04 3.28 0.58
CA VAL A 88 11.80 2.15 0.06
C VAL A 88 12.97 2.62 -0.81
N ILE A 89 12.79 3.66 -1.65
CA ILE A 89 13.88 4.28 -2.42
C ILE A 89 15.01 4.73 -1.49
N LYS A 90 14.69 5.37 -0.36
CA LYS A 90 15.70 5.80 0.61
C LYS A 90 16.43 4.64 1.26
N LEU A 91 15.74 3.53 1.49
CA LEU A 91 16.33 2.35 2.11
C LEU A 91 17.22 1.57 1.14
N VAL A 92 16.74 1.35 -0.09
CA VAL A 92 17.46 0.61 -1.14
C VAL A 92 18.55 1.48 -1.78
N GLY A 93 18.36 2.80 -1.83
CA GLY A 93 19.25 3.76 -2.48
C GLY A 93 19.02 3.94 -3.98
N LYS A 94 17.92 3.41 -4.54
CA LYS A 94 17.60 3.54 -5.98
C LYS A 94 16.11 3.72 -6.25
N ALA A 95 15.80 4.45 -7.33
CA ALA A 95 14.44 4.83 -7.69
C ALA A 95 13.66 3.71 -8.42
N ASP A 96 14.36 2.89 -9.20
CA ASP A 96 13.89 1.80 -10.04
C ASP A 96 14.10 0.43 -9.38
N PHE A 97 13.93 0.36 -8.06
CA PHE A 97 14.13 -0.87 -7.32
C PHE A 97 13.16 -1.98 -7.73
N THR A 98 13.63 -3.21 -7.63
CA THR A 98 12.91 -4.43 -7.93
C THR A 98 12.59 -5.19 -6.63
N PRO A 99 11.72 -6.20 -6.71
CA PRO A 99 11.48 -7.12 -5.60
C PRO A 99 12.74 -7.83 -5.09
N ASP A 100 13.78 -7.99 -5.93
CA ASP A 100 15.05 -8.59 -5.53
C ASP A 100 15.85 -7.70 -4.58
N ASP A 101 15.77 -6.39 -4.75
CA ASP A 101 16.49 -5.47 -3.87
C ASP A 101 15.86 -5.40 -2.48
N VAL A 102 14.53 -5.45 -2.42
CA VAL A 102 13.78 -5.50 -1.16
C VAL A 102 14.09 -6.80 -0.41
N ASP A 103 14.22 -7.91 -1.15
CA ASP A 103 14.57 -9.21 -0.60
C ASP A 103 16.02 -9.26 -0.10
N ALA A 104 16.96 -8.63 -0.83
CA ALA A 104 18.36 -8.51 -0.44
C ALA A 104 18.56 -7.71 0.87
N LEU A 105 17.65 -6.78 1.20
CA LEU A 105 17.63 -6.06 2.47
C LEU A 105 17.14 -6.92 3.65
N GLY A 106 16.67 -8.14 3.38
CA GLY A 106 15.99 -9.00 4.34
C GLY A 106 14.54 -8.58 4.47
N PHE A 107 13.68 -9.15 3.62
CA PHE A 107 12.23 -8.89 3.56
C PHE A 107 11.50 -9.42 4.82
N THR A 108 11.72 -8.75 5.94
CA THR A 108 11.18 -9.05 7.27
C THR A 108 10.43 -7.84 7.80
N GLU A 109 9.44 -8.08 8.65
CA GLU A 109 8.70 -6.99 9.27
C GLU A 109 9.64 -6.05 10.06
N SER A 110 10.59 -6.62 10.82
CA SER A 110 11.52 -5.87 11.65
C SER A 110 12.42 -4.92 10.86
N THR A 111 12.92 -5.31 9.68
CA THR A 111 13.73 -4.44 8.82
C THR A 111 12.99 -3.15 8.46
N PHE A 112 11.70 -3.27 8.12
CA PHE A 112 10.92 -2.13 7.63
C PHE A 112 10.31 -1.28 8.75
N TYR A 113 9.98 -1.85 9.91
CA TYR A 113 9.55 -1.05 11.06
C TYR A 113 10.66 -0.19 11.69
N ALA A 114 11.93 -0.47 11.36
CA ALA A 114 13.04 0.43 11.72
C ALA A 114 13.00 1.77 10.94
N ILE A 115 12.25 1.84 9.83
CA ILE A 115 12.11 3.06 9.04
C ILE A 115 11.20 4.05 9.78
N PRO A 116 11.62 5.30 10.00
CA PRO A 116 10.80 6.31 10.66
C PRO A 116 9.43 6.49 9.98
N TYR A 117 8.37 6.51 10.79
CA TYR A 117 6.98 6.68 10.36
C TYR A 117 6.43 5.58 9.44
N PHE A 118 7.12 4.45 9.30
CA PHE A 118 6.57 3.28 8.64
C PHE A 118 5.45 2.67 9.49
N ARG A 119 4.31 2.37 8.87
CA ARG A 119 3.12 1.88 9.57
C ARG A 119 2.67 0.53 9.03
N ARG A 120 1.81 -0.14 9.79
CA ARG A 120 1.19 -1.42 9.39
C ARG A 120 0.55 -1.39 7.99
N VAL A 121 -0.08 -0.28 7.60
CA VAL A 121 -0.67 -0.13 6.25
C VAL A 121 0.40 -0.15 5.16
N ASP A 122 1.58 0.41 5.45
CA ASP A 122 2.72 0.43 4.53
C ASP A 122 3.34 -0.97 4.43
N TRP A 123 3.39 -1.72 5.55
CA TRP A 123 3.79 -3.14 5.55
C TRP A 123 2.87 -4.01 4.69
N ILE A 124 1.55 -3.89 4.89
CA ILE A 124 0.56 -4.68 4.14
C ILE A 124 0.69 -4.40 2.63
N GLU A 125 0.85 -3.14 2.25
CA GLU A 125 1.04 -2.76 0.85
C GLU A 125 2.35 -3.30 0.27
N LEU A 126 3.46 -3.19 1.01
CA LEU A 126 4.74 -3.75 0.58
C LEU A 126 4.64 -5.28 0.38
N VAL A 127 3.96 -5.98 1.29
CA VAL A 127 3.72 -7.43 1.17
C VAL A 127 2.89 -7.76 -0.06
N GLN A 128 1.81 -7.02 -0.32
CA GLN A 128 1.01 -7.21 -1.53
C GLN A 128 1.81 -6.95 -2.81
N TRP A 129 2.69 -5.94 -2.79
CA TRP A 129 3.56 -5.65 -3.93
C TRP A 129 4.60 -6.76 -4.15
N MET A 130 5.26 -7.24 -3.09
CA MET A 130 6.20 -8.36 -3.14
C MET A 130 5.53 -9.68 -3.57
N ALA A 131 4.30 -9.92 -3.14
CA ALA A 131 3.54 -11.11 -3.51
C ALA A 131 3.27 -11.19 -5.02
N ARG A 132 3.15 -10.05 -5.72
CA ARG A 132 3.03 -10.02 -7.19
C ARG A 132 4.27 -10.57 -7.90
N ALA A 133 5.43 -10.56 -7.23
CA ALA A 133 6.67 -11.17 -7.68
C ALA A 133 6.85 -12.61 -7.18
N GLY A 134 5.85 -13.19 -6.51
CA GLY A 134 5.94 -14.51 -5.87
C GLY A 134 6.75 -14.53 -4.57
N LYS A 135 7.12 -13.36 -4.02
CA LYS A 135 7.91 -13.27 -2.79
C LYS A 135 7.03 -13.17 -1.55
N SER A 136 7.45 -13.86 -0.50
CA SER A 136 6.78 -13.86 0.80
C SER A 136 7.73 -13.35 1.87
N PRO A 137 7.23 -12.64 2.89
CA PRO A 137 8.07 -12.14 3.97
C PRO A 137 8.71 -13.32 4.69
N ILE A 138 9.98 -13.16 5.06
CA ILE A 138 10.72 -14.16 5.81
C ILE A 138 10.11 -14.19 7.22
N PRO A 139 9.49 -15.31 7.66
CA PRO A 139 8.90 -15.37 8.97
C PRO A 139 9.98 -15.26 10.04
N PHE A 140 9.69 -14.57 11.14
CA PHE A 140 10.64 -14.36 12.24
C PHE A 140 11.26 -15.67 12.78
N ARG A 141 10.54 -16.80 12.71
CA ARG A 141 11.06 -18.13 13.10
C ARG A 141 12.13 -18.69 12.15
N ALA A 142 12.18 -18.25 10.89
CA ALA A 142 13.15 -18.70 9.90
C ALA A 142 14.48 -17.93 9.95
N LEU A 143 14.56 -16.82 10.71
CA LEU A 143 15.76 -15.99 10.85
C LEU A 143 16.84 -16.57 11.79
N GLY A 144 16.67 -17.83 12.23
CA GLY A 144 17.61 -18.50 13.11
C GLY A 144 17.59 -17.92 14.53
N ARG A 145 17.09 -18.69 15.51
CA ARG A 145 17.68 -18.58 16.85
C ARG A 145 19.15 -18.98 16.70
N PRO A 146 20.12 -18.29 17.33
CA PRO A 146 21.44 -18.89 17.48
C PRO A 146 21.26 -20.22 18.23
N GLU A 147 21.51 -21.33 17.55
CA GLU A 147 21.75 -22.62 18.18
C GLU A 147 23.06 -22.51 18.97
N SER A 148 22.97 -21.95 20.19
CA SER A 148 24.06 -22.06 21.15
C SER A 148 23.55 -21.76 22.56
N TYR A 149 23.12 -22.81 23.25
CA TYR A 149 23.73 -23.20 24.52
C TYR A 149 23.69 -24.73 24.59
N GLY A 150 24.87 -25.32 24.68
CA GLY A 150 25.06 -26.76 24.56
C GLY A 150 24.53 -27.55 25.74
N GLN A 151 24.19 -28.80 25.46
CA GLN A 151 24.54 -29.92 26.33
C GLN A 151 25.23 -30.96 25.45
N GLY A 152 26.46 -31.28 25.85
CA GLY A 152 27.40 -32.13 25.13
C GLY A 152 26.98 -33.60 25.01
N PRO A 153 27.89 -34.44 24.48
CA PRO A 153 27.59 -35.80 24.06
C PRO A 153 27.35 -36.70 25.28
N GLY A 154 26.09 -37.03 25.54
CA GLY A 154 25.71 -38.10 26.46
C GLY A 154 25.91 -39.46 25.80
N SER A 155 27.18 -39.91 25.71
CA SER A 155 27.51 -41.31 25.45
C SER A 155 26.80 -42.20 26.47
N ARG A 156 25.82 -42.99 26.02
CA ARG A 156 25.24 -44.09 26.81
C ARG A 156 26.04 -45.36 26.49
N PRO A 157 26.75 -45.99 27.43
CA PRO A 157 27.34 -47.30 27.18
C PRO A 157 26.24 -48.36 27.15
N ALA A 158 26.38 -49.28 26.20
CA ALA A 158 25.65 -50.53 26.15
C ALA A 158 25.88 -51.33 27.45
N ARG A 159 24.81 -51.84 28.07
CA ARG A 159 24.89 -52.96 29.01
C ARG A 159 24.28 -54.18 28.35
N GLY A 160 25.14 -55.19 28.17
CA GLY A 160 24.76 -56.51 27.72
C GLY A 160 24.10 -57.35 28.81
N GLN A 161 23.46 -58.41 28.32
CA GLN A 161 23.35 -59.77 28.86
C GLN A 161 23.63 -59.99 30.35
N THR A 162 22.61 -60.51 31.04
CA THR A 162 22.64 -61.87 31.61
C THR A 162 21.22 -62.40 31.69
#